data_AF-A0A967Z628-F1
#
_entry.id   AF-A0A967Z628-F1
#
_cell.length_a   1.000
_cell.length_b   1.000
_cell.length_c   1.000
_cell.angle_alpha   90.00
_cell.angle_beta   90.00
_cell.angle_gamma   90.00
#
_symmetry.space_group_name_H-M   'P 1'
#
loop_
_entity.id
_entity.type
_entity.pdbx_description
1 polymer ?
#
loop_
_entity_poly.entity_id
_entity_poly.type
_entity_poly.pdbx_seq_one_letter_code
_entity_poly.pdbx_strand_id
1 'polypeptide(L)'
;MAVEKSDIAVQIEQEHECLKRDMGDIKEDMMQDVTADNFRNWRLEFMWRLRDFKNHLSKHFDVEEEGGFMNEILTEAPEALNQVKKLEAEHTHVLAALDEILDDLKVMEVKDLPNVADIRNRVSGVISTIRAHEAAENDLIQTVYCQEYGYPAS
;
A
#
# COMPACT_ATOMS: atom_id res chain seq x y z
N MET A 1 25.80 -15.54 14.74
CA MET A 1 24.45 -16.02 15.11
C MET A 1 23.50 -15.33 14.16
N ALA A 2 22.54 -16.04 13.57
CA ALA A 2 21.54 -15.38 12.74
C ALA A 2 20.80 -14.36 13.61
N VAL A 3 20.73 -13.10 13.18
CA VAL A 3 19.86 -12.11 13.80
C VAL A 3 18.44 -12.64 13.59
N GLU A 4 17.78 -13.06 14.67
CA GLU A 4 16.37 -13.43 14.59
C GLU A 4 15.60 -12.18 14.16
N LYS A 5 14.81 -12.28 13.08
CA LYS A 5 13.90 -11.19 12.68
C LYS A 5 13.03 -10.85 13.89
N SER A 6 12.94 -9.57 14.24
CA SER A 6 11.97 -9.06 15.22
C SER A 6 10.57 -9.56 14.85
N ASP A 7 9.74 -9.87 15.86
CA ASP A 7 8.35 -10.28 15.68
C ASP A 7 7.57 -9.26 14.81
N ILE A 8 7.96 -7.98 14.87
CA ILE A 8 7.38 -6.90 14.06
C ILE A 8 7.74 -7.05 12.58
N ALA A 9 8.98 -7.39 12.24
CA ALA A 9 9.39 -7.58 10.84
C ALA A 9 8.65 -8.79 10.20
N VAL A 10 8.36 -9.83 10.97
CA VAL A 10 7.54 -10.96 10.52
C VAL A 10 6.08 -10.56 10.33
N GLN A 11 5.54 -9.71 11.20
CA GLN A 11 4.19 -9.19 11.07
C GLN A 11 4.03 -8.33 9.81
N ILE A 12 4.93 -7.39 9.56
CA ILE A 12 4.92 -6.53 8.35
C ILE A 12 4.97 -7.38 7.07
N GLU A 13 5.83 -8.41 7.02
CA GLU A 13 5.91 -9.32 5.88
C GLU A 13 4.58 -10.05 5.62
N GLN A 14 3.86 -10.45 6.67
CA GLN A 14 2.53 -11.07 6.55
C GLN A 14 1.46 -10.08 6.07
N GLU A 15 1.51 -8.84 6.54
CA GLU A 15 0.60 -7.77 6.13
C GLU A 15 0.81 -7.42 4.65
N HIS A 16 2.06 -7.32 4.18
CA HIS A 16 2.39 -7.15 2.75
C HIS A 16 1.81 -8.26 1.88
N GLU A 17 1.87 -9.52 2.31
CA GLU A 17 1.26 -10.62 1.55
C GLU A 17 -0.27 -10.53 1.51
N CYS A 18 -0.90 -9.98 2.54
CA CYS A 18 -2.34 -9.71 2.52
C CYS A 18 -2.68 -8.55 1.58
N LEU A 19 -1.93 -7.44 1.61
CA LEU A 19 -2.10 -6.31 0.69
C LEU A 19 -1.90 -6.71 -0.77
N LYS A 20 -0.92 -7.58 -1.06
CA LYS A 20 -0.72 -8.14 -2.40
C LYS A 20 -1.94 -8.89 -2.91
N ARG A 21 -2.64 -9.63 -2.05
CA ARG A 21 -3.87 -10.32 -2.39
C ARG A 21 -4.98 -9.32 -2.71
N ASP A 22 -5.21 -8.34 -1.84
CA ASP A 22 -6.25 -7.33 -2.05
C ASP A 22 -6.01 -6.53 -3.35
N MET A 23 -4.75 -6.16 -3.62
CA MET A 23 -4.36 -5.51 -4.87
C MET A 23 -4.60 -6.40 -6.10
N GLY A 24 -4.48 -7.72 -5.95
CA GLY A 24 -4.83 -8.70 -6.99
C GLY A 24 -6.33 -8.67 -7.29
N ASP A 25 -7.14 -8.78 -6.25
CA ASP A 25 -8.61 -8.79 -6.35
C ASP A 25 -9.15 -7.48 -6.95
N ILE A 26 -8.56 -6.33 -6.59
CA ILE A 26 -8.90 -5.03 -7.19
C ILE A 26 -8.57 -5.01 -8.68
N LYS A 27 -7.41 -5.55 -9.09
CA LYS A 27 -7.04 -5.61 -10.51
C LYS A 27 -8.00 -6.47 -11.31
N GLU A 28 -8.45 -7.59 -10.76
CA GLU A 28 -9.44 -8.44 -11.42
C GLU A 28 -10.76 -7.68 -11.64
N ASP A 29 -11.24 -6.95 -10.62
CA ASP A 29 -12.45 -6.12 -10.74
C ASP A 29 -12.30 -4.99 -11.77
N MET A 30 -11.09 -4.43 -11.91
CA MET A 30 -10.79 -3.41 -12.91
C MET A 30 -10.76 -3.96 -14.35
N MET A 31 -10.55 -5.27 -14.52
CA MET A 31 -10.52 -5.91 -15.83
C MET A 31 -11.92 -6.29 -16.34
N GLN A 32 -12.95 -6.21 -15.50
CA GLN A 32 -14.32 -6.51 -15.91
C GLN A 32 -14.79 -5.56 -17.02
N ASP A 33 -15.60 -6.07 -17.95
CA ASP A 33 -16.23 -5.23 -18.96
C ASP A 33 -17.43 -4.49 -18.35
N VAL A 34 -17.46 -3.16 -18.49
CA VAL A 34 -18.45 -2.30 -17.84
C VAL A 34 -19.34 -1.68 -18.91
N THR A 35 -20.61 -2.07 -18.88
CA THR A 35 -21.65 -1.64 -19.80
C THR A 35 -22.70 -0.82 -19.03
N ALA A 36 -23.61 -0.16 -19.76
CA ALA A 36 -24.71 0.57 -19.13
C ALA A 36 -25.57 -0.30 -18.21
N ASP A 37 -25.75 -1.57 -18.56
CA ASP A 37 -26.62 -2.50 -17.84
C ASP A 37 -26.01 -2.97 -16.51
N ASN A 38 -24.69 -3.14 -16.46
CA ASN A 38 -23.99 -3.62 -15.25
C ASN A 38 -23.33 -2.50 -14.43
N PHE A 39 -23.23 -1.28 -14.97
CA PHE A 39 -22.49 -0.16 -14.38
C PHE A 39 -22.81 0.07 -12.92
N ARG A 40 -24.11 0.09 -12.56
CA ARG A 40 -24.53 0.38 -11.18
C ARG A 40 -24.01 -0.66 -10.19
N ASN A 41 -24.08 -1.94 -10.56
CA ASN A 41 -23.65 -3.03 -9.69
C ASN A 41 -22.12 -3.04 -9.58
N TRP A 42 -21.43 -2.95 -10.73
CA TRP A 42 -19.97 -2.84 -10.78
C TRP A 42 -19.47 -1.68 -9.91
N ARG A 43 -20.05 -0.48 -10.06
CA ARG A 43 -19.66 0.73 -9.31
C ARG A 43 -19.81 0.52 -7.80
N LEU A 44 -20.92 -0.08 -7.36
CA LEU A 44 -21.15 -0.33 -5.94
C LEU A 44 -20.14 -1.34 -5.39
N GLU A 45 -20.01 -2.50 -6.04
CA GLU A 45 -19.09 -3.56 -5.60
C GLU A 45 -17.64 -3.08 -5.56
N PHE A 46 -17.20 -2.39 -6.62
CA PHE A 46 -15.85 -1.83 -6.70
C PHE A 46 -15.60 -0.78 -5.61
N MET A 47 -16.58 0.09 -5.32
CA MET A 47 -16.48 1.06 -4.23
C MET A 47 -16.39 0.39 -2.86
N TRP A 48 -17.14 -0.71 -2.62
CA TRP A 48 -17.02 -1.48 -1.38
C TRP A 48 -15.62 -2.09 -1.25
N ARG A 49 -15.11 -2.71 -2.32
CA ARG A 49 -13.77 -3.31 -2.30
C ARG A 49 -12.66 -2.29 -2.06
N LEU A 50 -12.73 -1.13 -2.72
CA LEU A 50 -11.76 -0.05 -2.49
C LEU A 50 -11.82 0.50 -1.06
N ARG A 51 -13.01 0.57 -0.46
CA ARG A 51 -13.15 0.99 0.95
C ARG A 51 -12.55 -0.03 1.90
N ASP A 52 -12.80 -1.32 1.68
CA ASP A 52 -12.24 -2.38 2.52
C ASP A 52 -10.71 -2.41 2.40
N PHE A 53 -10.17 -2.28 1.18
CA PHE A 53 -8.75 -2.15 0.95
C PHE A 53 -8.15 -0.91 1.63
N LYS A 54 -8.79 0.26 1.51
CA LYS A 54 -8.33 1.48 2.19
C LYS A 54 -8.29 1.28 3.72
N ASN A 55 -9.30 0.65 4.29
CA ASN A 55 -9.35 0.39 5.73
C ASN A 55 -8.24 -0.57 6.18
N HIS A 56 -7.94 -1.59 5.36
CA HIS A 56 -6.85 -2.51 5.63
C HIS A 56 -5.49 -1.79 5.54
N LEU A 57 -5.28 -1.01 4.49
CA LEU A 57 -4.07 -0.23 4.29
C LEU A 57 -3.82 0.80 5.39
N SER A 58 -4.88 1.49 5.84
CA SER A 58 -4.77 2.42 6.98
C SER A 58 -4.30 1.73 8.24
N LYS A 59 -4.82 0.54 8.54
CA LYS A 59 -4.40 -0.22 9.73
C LYS A 59 -2.96 -0.70 9.63
N HIS A 60 -2.53 -1.07 8.42
CA HIS A 60 -1.15 -1.45 8.16
C HIS A 60 -0.20 -0.28 8.43
N PHE A 61 -0.51 0.91 7.90
CA PHE A 61 0.26 2.13 8.19
C PHE A 61 0.26 2.47 9.69
N ASP A 62 -0.87 2.29 10.39
CA ASP A 62 -0.92 2.47 11.85
C ASP A 62 0.03 1.49 12.58
N VAL A 63 0.17 0.25 12.11
CA VAL A 63 1.13 -0.74 12.65
C VAL A 63 2.57 -0.32 12.37
N GLU A 64 2.86 0.25 11.21
CA GLU A 64 4.21 0.70 10.87
C GLU A 64 4.66 1.88 11.73
N GLU A 65 3.76 2.83 11.93
CA GLU A 65 4.01 4.06 12.69
C GLU A 65 3.89 3.82 14.21
N GLU A 66 2.67 3.57 14.69
CA GLU A 66 2.37 3.43 16.13
C GLU A 66 2.67 2.03 16.67
N GLY A 67 2.58 0.99 15.82
CA GLY A 67 2.96 -0.38 16.15
C GLY A 67 4.47 -0.58 16.28
N GLY A 68 5.26 0.43 15.91
CA GLY A 68 6.65 0.57 16.34
C GLY A 68 7.70 0.09 15.35
N PHE A 69 7.31 -0.36 14.15
CA PHE A 69 8.26 -0.77 13.11
C PHE A 69 9.22 0.37 12.75
N MET A 70 8.70 1.56 12.42
CA MET A 70 9.53 2.71 12.07
C MET A 70 10.39 3.16 13.25
N ASN A 71 9.87 3.07 14.48
CA ASN A 71 10.62 3.37 15.70
C ASN A 71 11.76 2.38 15.95
N GLU A 72 11.56 1.09 15.65
CA GLU A 72 12.59 0.06 15.73
C GLU A 72 13.71 0.34 14.73
N ILE A 73 13.35 0.64 13.47
CA ILE A 73 14.31 1.03 12.43
C ILE A 73 15.15 2.24 12.85
N LEU A 74 14.54 3.28 13.44
CA LEU A 74 15.27 4.47 13.89
C LEU A 74 16.10 4.24 15.15
N THR A 75 15.76 3.23 15.95
CA THR A 75 16.56 2.83 17.12
C THR A 75 17.86 2.17 16.67
N GLU A 76 17.78 1.30 15.67
CA GLU A 76 18.94 0.57 15.12
C GLU A 76 19.76 1.42 14.12
N ALA A 77 19.10 2.26 13.32
CA ALA A 77 19.74 3.10 12.30
C ALA A 77 19.17 4.54 12.29
N PRO A 78 19.60 5.42 13.21
CA PRO A 78 19.12 6.80 13.31
C PRO A 78 19.31 7.63 12.01
N GLU A 79 20.29 7.29 11.19
CA GLU A 79 20.55 7.91 9.88
C GLU A 79 19.42 7.69 8.86
N ALA A 80 18.57 6.67 9.06
CA ALA A 80 17.42 6.37 8.21
C ALA A 80 16.25 7.36 8.37
N LEU A 81 16.34 8.34 9.27
CA LEU A 81 15.27 9.31 9.58
C LEU A 81 14.63 9.95 8.34
N ASN A 82 15.43 10.34 7.36
CA ASN A 82 14.88 10.97 6.15
C ASN A 82 14.10 9.98 5.27
N GLN A 83 14.50 8.71 5.25
CA GLN A 83 13.80 7.67 4.51
C GLN A 83 12.48 7.30 5.21
N VAL A 84 12.50 7.13 6.53
CA VAL A 84 11.30 6.88 7.33
C VAL A 84 10.26 7.99 7.14
N LYS A 85 10.67 9.26 7.27
CA LYS A 85 9.77 10.40 7.02
C LYS A 85 9.17 10.45 5.62
N LYS A 86 9.91 9.95 4.62
CA LYS A 86 9.42 9.86 3.25
C LYS A 86 8.32 8.80 3.14
N LEU A 87 8.53 7.64 3.78
CA LEU A 87 7.55 6.55 3.83
C LEU A 87 6.27 7.01 4.54
N GLU A 88 6.37 7.63 5.71
CA GLU A 88 5.21 8.22 6.43
C GLU A 88 4.42 9.22 5.57
N ALA A 89 5.11 10.07 4.82
CA ALA A 89 4.46 11.03 3.93
C ALA A 89 3.73 10.35 2.76
N GLU A 90 4.26 9.22 2.26
CA GLU A 90 3.61 8.40 1.23
C GLU A 90 2.29 7.80 1.74
N HIS A 91 2.20 7.40 3.01
CA HIS A 91 0.97 6.85 3.60
C HIS A 91 -0.21 7.82 3.44
N THR A 92 0.00 9.07 3.87
CA THR A 92 -1.02 10.12 3.78
C THR A 92 -1.42 10.38 2.33
N HIS A 93 -0.45 10.38 1.41
CA HIS A 93 -0.71 10.62 0.00
C HIS A 93 -1.55 9.49 -0.63
N VAL A 94 -1.21 8.23 -0.34
CA VAL A 94 -1.91 7.06 -0.85
C VAL A 94 -3.36 7.02 -0.35
N LEU A 95 -3.58 7.26 0.95
CA LEU A 95 -4.93 7.27 1.52
C LEU A 95 -5.79 8.39 0.94
N ALA A 96 -5.22 9.58 0.74
CA ALA A 96 -5.91 10.71 0.11
C ALA A 96 -6.30 10.40 -1.35
N ALA A 97 -5.40 9.77 -2.12
CA ALA A 97 -5.69 9.38 -3.50
C ALA A 97 -6.85 8.35 -3.58
N LEU A 98 -6.93 7.42 -2.63
CA LEU A 98 -8.06 6.48 -2.51
C LEU A 98 -9.36 7.19 -2.17
N ASP A 99 -9.33 8.20 -1.29
CA ASP A 99 -10.51 9.00 -0.94
C ASP A 99 -11.06 9.76 -2.15
N GLU A 100 -10.20 10.41 -2.93
CA GLU A 100 -10.61 11.10 -4.15
C GLU A 100 -11.27 10.16 -5.15
N ILE A 101 -10.71 8.96 -5.35
CA ILE A 101 -11.29 7.94 -6.25
C ILE A 101 -12.67 7.49 -5.73
N LEU A 102 -12.78 7.24 -4.42
CA LEU A 102 -14.04 6.84 -3.79
C LEU A 102 -15.11 7.93 -3.90
N ASP A 103 -14.73 9.20 -3.76
CA ASP A 103 -15.65 10.33 -3.88
C ASP A 103 -16.17 10.50 -5.30
N ASP A 104 -15.30 10.34 -6.31
CA ASP A 104 -15.72 10.34 -7.71
C ASP A 104 -16.67 9.16 -8.00
N LEU A 105 -16.32 7.96 -7.54
CA LEU A 105 -17.17 6.77 -7.70
C LEU A 105 -18.55 6.95 -7.06
N LYS A 106 -18.68 7.69 -5.94
CA LYS A 106 -19.98 7.93 -5.29
C LYS A 106 -20.95 8.72 -6.17
N VAL A 107 -20.43 9.69 -6.93
CA VAL A 107 -21.24 10.62 -7.74
C VAL A 107 -21.38 10.21 -9.21
N MET A 108 -20.56 9.28 -9.68
CA MET A 108 -20.64 8.78 -11.06
C MET A 108 -21.99 8.10 -11.39
N GLU A 109 -22.50 8.42 -12.57
CA GLU A 109 -23.70 7.84 -13.17
C GLU A 109 -23.37 7.11 -14.48
N VAL A 110 -24.35 6.43 -15.07
CA VAL A 110 -24.18 5.67 -16.34
C VAL A 110 -23.65 6.55 -17.48
N LYS A 111 -24.00 7.85 -17.49
CA LYS A 111 -23.50 8.82 -18.48
C LYS A 111 -21.98 9.03 -18.40
N ASP A 112 -21.37 8.71 -17.26
CA ASP A 112 -19.95 8.87 -16.97
C ASP A 112 -19.15 7.60 -17.27
N LEU A 113 -19.76 6.60 -17.92
CA LEU A 113 -19.08 5.39 -18.40
C LEU A 113 -17.74 5.66 -19.12
N PRO A 114 -17.62 6.68 -20.00
CA PRO A 114 -16.33 7.01 -20.62
C PRO A 114 -15.22 7.33 -19.62
N ASN A 115 -15.55 7.79 -18.41
CA ASN A 115 -14.60 8.14 -17.36
C ASN A 115 -14.14 6.93 -16.52
N VAL A 116 -14.73 5.74 -16.71
CA VAL A 116 -14.31 4.52 -16.00
C VAL A 116 -12.83 4.19 -16.28
N ALA A 117 -12.34 4.49 -17.48
CA ALA A 117 -10.92 4.30 -17.82
C ALA A 117 -9.99 5.18 -16.96
N ASP A 118 -10.41 6.41 -16.64
CA ASP A 118 -9.65 7.30 -15.76
C ASP A 118 -9.58 6.76 -14.33
N ILE A 119 -10.72 6.32 -13.77
CA ILE A 119 -10.77 5.67 -12.46
C ILE A 119 -9.81 4.48 -12.40
N ARG A 120 -9.81 3.63 -13.43
CA ARG A 120 -8.89 2.48 -13.51
C ARG A 120 -7.42 2.90 -13.54
N ASN A 121 -7.09 3.95 -14.28
CA ASN A 121 -5.72 4.46 -14.35
C ASN A 121 -5.26 5.00 -13.00
N ARG A 122 -6.13 5.74 -12.29
CA ARG A 122 -5.82 6.28 -10.95
C ARG A 122 -5.65 5.17 -9.92
N VAL A 123 -6.54 4.17 -9.89
CA VAL A 123 -6.37 2.99 -9.02
C VAL A 123 -5.09 2.23 -9.35
N SER A 124 -4.74 2.07 -10.64
CA SER A 124 -3.47 1.46 -11.04
C SER A 124 -2.25 2.24 -10.54
N GLY A 125 -2.33 3.58 -10.54
CA GLY A 125 -1.31 4.48 -10.01
C GLY A 125 -1.12 4.31 -8.51
N VAL A 126 -2.23 4.24 -7.76
CA VAL A 126 -2.20 3.95 -6.32
C VAL A 126 -1.53 2.60 -6.05
N ILE A 127 -1.96 1.53 -6.73
CA ILE A 127 -1.38 0.19 -6.56
C ILE A 127 0.12 0.18 -6.87
N SER A 128 0.55 0.91 -7.91
CA SER A 128 1.97 1.01 -8.26
C SER A 128 2.77 1.75 -7.19
N THR A 129 2.18 2.77 -6.58
CA THR A 129 2.78 3.53 -5.47
C THR A 129 2.97 2.63 -4.25
N ILE A 130 1.94 1.86 -3.87
CA ILE A 130 2.02 0.91 -2.74
C ILE A 130 3.10 -0.14 -2.97
N ARG A 131 3.22 -0.69 -4.18
CA ARG A 131 4.29 -1.67 -4.48
C ARG A 131 5.69 -1.06 -4.39
N ALA A 132 5.86 0.19 -4.81
CA ALA A 132 7.13 0.89 -4.69
C ALA A 132 7.47 1.21 -3.23
N HIS A 133 6.44 1.52 -2.44
CA HIS A 133 6.52 1.74 -1.00
C HIS A 133 6.98 0.47 -0.27
N GLU A 134 6.26 -0.66 -0.43
CA GLU A 134 6.63 -1.96 0.17
C GLU A 134 8.06 -2.36 -0.21
N ALA A 135 8.49 -2.09 -1.46
CA ALA A 135 9.85 -2.37 -1.89
C ALA A 135 10.89 -1.50 -1.15
N ALA A 136 10.61 -0.22 -0.96
CA ALA A 136 11.49 0.70 -0.23
C ALA A 136 11.60 0.33 1.26
N GLU A 137 10.54 -0.21 1.86
CA GLU A 137 10.55 -0.71 3.23
C GLU A 137 11.36 -2.00 3.36
N ASN A 138 11.16 -2.94 2.44
CA ASN A 138 11.96 -4.17 2.40
C ASN A 138 13.46 -3.86 2.23
N ASP A 139 13.80 -2.89 1.37
CA ASP A 139 15.18 -2.44 1.19
C ASP A 139 15.73 -1.78 2.46
N LEU A 140 14.90 -1.02 3.19
CA LEU A 140 15.27 -0.41 4.46
C LEU A 140 15.55 -1.48 5.53
N ILE A 141 14.64 -2.45 5.68
CA ILE A 141 14.81 -3.60 6.58
C ILE A 141 16.11 -4.33 6.24
N GLN A 142 16.32 -4.68 4.97
CA GLN A 142 17.54 -5.38 4.56
C GLN A 142 18.79 -4.56 4.87
N THR A 143 18.77 -3.26 4.62
CA THR A 143 19.91 -2.39 4.89
C THR A 143 20.24 -2.36 6.37
N VAL A 144 19.25 -2.14 7.24
CA VAL A 144 19.45 -2.05 8.69
C VAL A 144 19.94 -3.37 9.28
N TYR A 145 19.30 -4.48 8.95
CA TYR A 145 19.64 -5.78 9.56
C TYR A 145 20.76 -6.56 8.84
N CYS A 146 21.16 -6.19 7.61
CA CYS A 146 22.30 -6.80 6.91
C CYS A 146 23.60 -5.98 6.98
N GLN A 147 23.56 -4.68 7.34
CA GLN A 147 24.77 -3.87 7.50
C GLN A 147 25.68 -4.32 8.66
N GLU A 148 25.23 -5.22 9.54
CA GLU A 148 26.10 -5.83 10.56
C GLU A 148 27.21 -6.74 10.00
N TYR A 149 27.17 -7.13 8.71
CA TYR A 149 28.22 -7.94 8.07
C TYR A 149 29.22 -7.10 7.27
N GLY A 150 29.95 -6.22 7.97
CA GLY A 150 31.23 -5.71 7.47
C GLY A 150 32.26 -6.84 7.43
N TYR A 151 32.50 -7.42 6.25
CA TYR A 151 33.66 -8.30 6.03
C TYR A 151 34.94 -7.51 6.38
N PRO A 152 35.86 -8.03 7.23
CA PRO A 152 37.15 -7.40 7.41
C PRO A 152 37.88 -7.42 6.07
N ALA A 153 38.31 -6.24 5.62
CA ALA A 153 39.20 -6.09 4.48
C ALA A 153 40.42 -7.01 4.69
N SER A 154 40.68 -7.85 3.68
CA SER A 154 41.90 -8.65 3.58
C SER A 154 43.00 -7.86 2.90
#